data_AF-A0A7S3BNB5-F1
#
_entry.id   AF-A0A7S3BNB5-F1
#
_cell.length_a   1.000
_cell.length_b   1.000
_cell.length_c   1.000
_cell.angle_alpha   90.00
_cell.angle_beta   90.00
_cell.angle_gamma   90.00
#
_symmetry.space_group_name_H-M   'P 1'
#
loop_
_entity.id
_entity.type
_entity.pdbx_description
1 polymer ?
#
loop_
_entity_poly.entity_id
_entity_poly.type
_entity_poly.pdbx_seq_one_letter_code
_entity_poly.pdbx_strand_id
1 'polypeptide(L)'
;TLFQKVLLVKVLCPHRMPTALVQWSAAVLGGLLVERPAHDISDSFAYSAPDVPFFFLLSPGVDPTSDVLALGRAHSKTETNGKLCVVSMGQGQEPEAERSLNGMAAKGGWVVLQNIDVVPEW
;
A
#
# COMPACT_ATOMS: atom_id res chain seq x y z
N THR A 1 25.54 -26.69 7.26
CA THR A 1 25.20 -25.32 6.78
C THR A 1 24.12 -24.72 7.65
N LEU A 2 23.92 -23.38 7.63
CA LEU A 2 22.83 -22.73 8.37
C LEU A 2 21.46 -23.31 7.96
N PHE A 3 21.25 -23.56 6.66
CA PHE A 3 20.03 -24.17 6.15
C PHE A 3 19.81 -25.60 6.67
N GLN A 4 20.86 -26.42 6.79
CA GLN A 4 20.73 -27.76 7.38
C GLN A 4 20.26 -27.73 8.84
N LYS A 5 20.62 -26.69 9.62
CA LYS A 5 20.09 -26.52 10.99
C LYS A 5 18.58 -26.25 10.99
N VAL A 6 18.08 -25.49 10.02
CA VAL A 6 16.65 -25.25 9.79
C VAL A 6 15.93 -26.56 9.46
N LEU A 7 16.53 -27.44 8.64
CA LEU A 7 15.97 -28.76 8.33
C LEU A 7 15.88 -29.66 9.58
N LEU A 8 16.85 -29.58 10.49
CA LEU A 8 16.78 -30.29 11.76
C LEU A 8 15.67 -29.74 12.67
N VAL A 9 15.49 -28.42 12.75
CA VAL A 9 14.37 -27.81 13.50
C VAL A 9 13.02 -28.25 12.92
N LYS A 10 12.89 -28.34 11.60
CA LYS A 10 11.66 -28.82 10.93
C LYS A 10 11.26 -30.22 11.41
N VAL A 11 12.24 -31.12 11.54
CA VAL A 11 11.97 -32.52 11.95
C VAL A 11 11.80 -32.65 13.46
N LEU A 12 12.65 -31.99 14.25
CA LEU A 12 12.74 -32.22 15.70
C LEU A 12 11.85 -31.27 16.52
N CYS A 13 11.59 -30.06 16.02
CA CYS A 13 10.90 -28.99 16.75
C CYS A 13 10.09 -28.10 15.79
N PRO A 14 9.08 -28.62 15.07
CA PRO A 14 8.36 -27.88 14.03
C PRO A 14 7.66 -26.61 14.54
N HIS A 15 7.30 -26.55 15.83
CA HIS A 15 6.74 -25.35 16.45
C HIS A 15 7.71 -24.15 16.48
N ARG A 16 9.03 -24.39 16.41
CA ARG A 16 10.07 -23.34 16.34
C ARG A 16 10.40 -22.92 14.92
N MET A 17 9.70 -23.46 13.92
CA MET A 17 9.98 -23.18 12.52
C MET A 17 9.92 -21.69 12.18
N PRO A 18 8.92 -20.90 12.64
CA PRO A 18 8.86 -19.47 12.34
C PRO A 18 10.12 -18.72 12.81
N THR A 19 10.54 -18.93 14.06
CA THR A 19 11.75 -18.30 14.62
C THR A 19 13.02 -18.75 13.89
N ALA A 20 13.16 -20.05 13.59
CA ALA A 20 14.33 -20.56 12.90
C ALA A 20 14.45 -20.02 11.47
N LEU A 21 13.33 -19.81 10.77
CA LEU A 21 13.31 -19.18 9.45
C LEU A 21 13.70 -17.71 9.52
N VAL A 22 13.16 -16.97 10.50
CA VAL A 22 13.51 -15.56 10.73
C VAL A 22 15.00 -15.38 11.02
N GLN A 23 15.58 -16.22 11.87
CA GLN A 23 17.01 -16.17 12.19
C GLN A 23 17.87 -16.56 10.99
N TRP A 24 17.44 -17.56 10.23
CA TRP A 24 18.15 -17.98 9.03
C TRP A 24 18.11 -16.90 7.95
N SER A 25 16.95 -16.28 7.70
CA SER A 25 16.82 -15.19 6.72
C SER A 25 17.64 -13.97 7.13
N ALA A 26 17.63 -13.58 8.41
CA ALA A 26 18.48 -12.50 8.92
C ALA A 26 19.98 -12.79 8.71
N ALA A 27 20.41 -14.04 8.90
CA ALA A 27 21.81 -14.42 8.71
C ALA A 27 22.24 -14.46 7.24
N VAL A 28 21.31 -14.72 6.30
CA VAL A 28 21.59 -14.78 4.86
C VAL A 28 21.44 -13.42 4.19
N LEU A 29 20.42 -12.65 4.56
CA LEU A 29 20.02 -11.42 3.88
C LEU A 29 20.34 -10.14 4.68
N GLY A 30 20.78 -10.27 5.93
CA GLY A 30 20.97 -9.16 6.87
C GLY A 30 19.74 -8.87 7.74
N GLY A 31 19.94 -8.27 8.91
CA GLY A 31 18.88 -8.06 9.92
C GLY A 31 17.75 -7.10 9.51
N LEU A 32 18.00 -6.21 8.54
CA LEU A 32 17.05 -5.18 8.10
C LEU A 32 15.80 -5.72 7.39
N LEU A 33 15.79 -6.97 6.95
CA LEU A 33 14.64 -7.58 6.26
C LEU A 33 13.64 -8.27 7.19
N VAL A 34 13.97 -8.42 8.48
CA VAL A 34 13.10 -9.07 9.46
C VAL A 34 12.21 -8.07 10.19
N GLU A 35 12.70 -6.86 10.44
CA GLU A 35 11.89 -5.78 11.01
C GLU A 35 11.18 -5.05 9.88
N ARG A 36 9.84 -5.10 9.87
CA ARG A 36 9.04 -4.28 8.96
C ARG A 36 9.26 -2.82 9.35
N PRO A 37 9.86 -1.97 8.49
CA PRO A 37 9.97 -0.55 8.78
C PRO A 37 8.57 0.03 9.02
N ALA A 38 8.46 1.09 9.82
CA ALA A 38 7.23 1.87 9.87
C ALA A 38 6.88 2.30 8.43
N HIS A 39 5.66 2.01 7.98
CA HIS A 39 5.24 2.30 6.61
C HIS A 39 4.94 3.79 6.51
N ASP A 40 5.86 4.57 5.93
CA ASP A 40 5.61 5.97 5.58
C ASP A 40 5.16 6.06 4.11
N ILE A 41 3.97 6.62 3.90
CA ILE A 41 3.40 6.84 2.57
C ILE A 41 4.24 7.86 1.79
N SER A 42 4.85 8.83 2.49
CA SER A 42 5.69 9.87 1.88
C SER A 42 6.94 9.27 1.21
N ASP A 43 7.59 8.31 1.86
CA ASP A 43 8.75 7.64 1.30
C ASP A 43 8.37 6.86 0.04
N SER A 44 7.25 6.12 0.11
CA SER A 44 6.75 5.36 -1.05
C SER A 44 6.38 6.29 -2.21
N PHE A 45 5.79 7.45 -1.91
CA PHE A 45 5.46 8.47 -2.91
C PHE A 45 6.70 9.04 -3.59
N ALA A 46 7.78 9.28 -2.86
CA ALA A 46 9.04 9.81 -3.42
C ALA A 46 9.67 8.91 -4.49
N TYR A 47 9.45 7.59 -4.41
CA TYR A 47 9.92 6.61 -5.39
C TYR A 47 8.89 6.25 -6.45
N SER A 48 7.69 6.83 -6.40
CA SER A 48 6.61 6.52 -7.33
C SER A 48 6.62 7.39 -8.58
N ALA A 49 5.90 6.91 -9.60
CA ALA A 49 5.66 7.65 -10.83
C ALA A 49 4.15 7.86 -11.04
N PRO A 50 3.71 8.91 -11.75
CA PRO A 50 2.28 9.22 -11.94
C PRO A 50 1.47 8.14 -12.66
N ASP A 51 2.12 7.23 -13.38
CA ASP A 51 1.55 6.09 -14.10
C ASP A 51 1.50 4.81 -13.24
N VAL A 52 2.03 4.85 -12.02
CA VAL A 52 2.01 3.73 -11.07
C VAL A 52 0.97 4.00 -9.98
N PRO A 53 -0.19 3.34 -10.00
CA PRO A 53 -1.23 3.55 -8.99
C PRO A 53 -0.83 2.98 -7.62
N PHE A 54 -1.31 3.63 -6.56
CA PHE A 54 -1.17 3.15 -5.19
C PHE A 54 -2.41 2.37 -4.75
N PHE A 55 -2.19 1.19 -4.18
CA PHE A 55 -3.24 0.38 -3.58
C PHE A 55 -3.03 0.28 -2.06
N PHE A 56 -4.07 0.61 -1.31
CA PHE A 56 -4.08 0.48 0.14
C PHE A 56 -4.92 -0.74 0.53
N LEU A 57 -4.26 -1.76 1.09
CA LEU A 57 -4.92 -2.92 1.65
C LEU A 57 -5.25 -2.64 3.12
N LEU A 58 -6.53 -2.46 3.40
CA LEU A 58 -6.99 -2.05 4.72
C LEU A 58 -7.15 -3.25 5.64
N SER A 59 -6.60 -3.11 6.85
CA SER A 59 -7.01 -3.95 7.98
C SER A 59 -8.21 -3.30 8.67
N PRO A 60 -9.09 -4.06 9.33
CA PRO A 60 -10.22 -3.49 10.06
C PRO A 60 -9.78 -2.38 11.02
N GLY A 61 -10.44 -1.22 10.93
CA GLY A 61 -10.17 -0.06 11.80
C GLY A 61 -9.00 0.84 11.38
N VAL A 62 -8.38 0.60 10.22
CA VAL A 62 -7.32 1.47 9.65
C VAL A 62 -7.83 2.14 8.39
N ASP A 63 -7.76 3.48 8.33
CA ASP A 63 -8.11 4.29 7.15
C ASP A 63 -6.93 5.23 6.80
N PRO A 64 -6.28 5.06 5.64
CA PRO A 64 -5.15 5.88 5.20
C PRO A 64 -5.58 7.23 4.59
N THR A 65 -6.89 7.48 4.45
CA THR A 65 -7.39 8.67 3.74
C THR A 65 -6.85 9.96 4.35
N SER A 66 -6.78 10.07 5.68
CA SER A 66 -6.23 11.27 6.35
C SER A 66 -4.78 11.53 5.96
N ASP A 67 -3.99 10.47 5.86
CA ASP A 67 -2.55 10.54 5.58
C ASP A 67 -2.32 10.89 4.11
N VAL A 68 -3.10 10.31 3.20
CA VAL A 68 -3.09 10.66 1.76
C VAL A 68 -3.50 12.12 1.55
N LEU A 69 -4.52 12.61 2.26
CA LEU A 69 -4.93 14.02 2.19
C LEU A 69 -3.86 14.95 2.76
N ALA A 70 -3.16 14.55 3.83
CA ALA A 70 -2.04 15.30 4.38
C ALA A 70 -0.87 15.39 3.41
N LEU A 71 -0.52 14.26 2.77
CA LEU A 71 0.49 14.20 1.73
C LEU A 71 0.09 15.07 0.52
N GLY A 72 -1.17 15.01 0.10
CA GLY A 72 -1.70 15.86 -0.96
C GLY A 72 -1.52 17.34 -0.66
N ARG A 73 -1.84 17.79 0.57
CA ARG A 73 -1.58 19.17 1.00
C ARG A 73 -0.10 19.55 0.90
N ALA A 74 0.82 18.68 1.31
CA ALA A 74 2.26 18.92 1.19
C ALA A 74 2.71 19.08 -0.27
N HIS A 75 2.04 18.41 -1.22
CA HIS A 75 2.33 18.47 -2.66
C HIS A 75 1.42 19.42 -3.46
N SER A 76 0.68 20.33 -2.80
CA SER A 76 -0.26 21.24 -3.45
C SER A 76 -1.30 20.50 -4.33
N LYS A 77 -1.76 19.34 -3.87
CA LYS A 77 -2.87 18.56 -4.43
C LYS A 77 -4.02 18.60 -3.42
N THR A 78 -4.94 19.53 -3.60
CA THR A 78 -6.07 19.72 -2.67
C THR A 78 -7.38 19.80 -3.45
N GLU A 79 -8.49 19.53 -2.79
CA GLU A 79 -9.81 19.71 -3.39
C GLU A 79 -10.05 21.18 -3.74
N THR A 80 -9.57 22.10 -2.90
CA THR A 80 -9.71 23.55 -3.09
C THR A 80 -9.02 24.09 -4.35
N ASN A 81 -7.93 23.46 -4.79
CA ASN A 81 -7.26 23.82 -6.05
C ASN A 81 -7.66 22.93 -7.22
N GLY A 82 -8.67 22.06 -7.01
CA GLY A 82 -9.21 21.16 -8.03
C GLY A 82 -8.23 20.10 -8.50
N LYS A 83 -7.19 19.77 -7.71
CA LYS A 83 -6.19 18.74 -8.05
C LYS A 83 -6.25 17.50 -7.17
N LEU A 84 -7.28 17.38 -6.33
CA LEU A 84 -7.58 16.17 -5.57
C LEU A 84 -9.09 15.92 -5.64
N CYS A 85 -9.47 14.68 -5.91
CA CYS A 85 -10.85 14.22 -5.91
C CYS A 85 -10.93 12.90 -5.14
N VAL A 86 -11.90 12.78 -4.24
CA VAL A 86 -12.18 11.55 -3.51
C VAL A 86 -13.52 11.01 -4.00
N VAL A 87 -13.53 9.76 -4.48
CA VAL A 87 -14.73 9.06 -4.93
C VAL A 87 -14.86 7.78 -4.10
N SER A 88 -15.98 7.65 -3.41
CA SER A 88 -16.31 6.40 -2.72
C SER A 88 -17.09 5.51 -3.67
N MET A 89 -16.52 4.35 -4.00
CA MET A 89 -17.10 3.42 -4.94
C MET A 89 -18.34 2.75 -4.35
N GLY A 90 -19.33 2.59 -5.22
CA GLY A 90 -20.61 1.97 -4.95
C GLY A 90 -21.38 1.85 -6.26
N GLN A 91 -22.52 1.17 -6.24
CA GLN A 91 -23.31 0.96 -7.45
C GLN A 91 -23.65 2.30 -8.13
N GLY A 92 -23.27 2.45 -9.39
CA GLY A 92 -23.54 3.66 -10.18
C GLY A 92 -22.50 4.79 -10.04
N GLN A 93 -21.39 4.57 -9.32
CA GLN A 93 -20.30 5.54 -9.19
C GLN A 93 -19.21 5.38 -10.26
N GLU A 94 -19.24 4.30 -11.04
CA GLU A 94 -18.29 3.99 -12.10
C GLU A 94 -18.14 5.16 -13.10
N PRO A 95 -19.24 5.80 -13.59
CA PRO A 95 -19.11 6.91 -14.52
C PRO A 95 -18.49 8.17 -13.91
N GLU A 96 -18.60 8.38 -12.59
CA GLU A 96 -17.96 9.52 -11.91
C GLU A 96 -16.47 9.25 -11.67
N ALA A 97 -16.13 8.02 -11.29
CA ALA A 97 -14.76 7.59 -11.12
C ALA A 97 -13.97 7.69 -12.44
N GLU A 98 -14.52 7.19 -13.55
CA GLU A 98 -13.92 7.31 -14.88
C GLU A 98 -13.77 8.77 -15.33
N ARG A 99 -14.79 9.60 -15.12
CA ARG A 99 -14.71 11.04 -15.44
C ARG A 99 -13.63 11.73 -14.63
N SER A 100 -13.52 11.42 -13.34
CA SER A 100 -12.50 11.98 -12.45
C SER A 100 -11.09 11.55 -12.86
N LEU A 101 -10.89 10.26 -13.16
CA LEU A 101 -9.62 9.72 -13.64
C LEU A 101 -9.18 10.37 -14.95
N ASN A 102 -10.06 10.40 -15.96
CA ASN A 102 -9.76 11.01 -17.26
C ASN A 102 -9.48 12.51 -17.14
N GLY A 103 -10.26 13.22 -16.31
CA GLY A 103 -10.05 14.64 -16.04
C GLY A 103 -8.70 14.94 -15.38
N MET A 104 -8.32 14.14 -14.38
CA MET A 104 -7.05 14.30 -13.67
C MET A 104 -5.85 13.82 -14.48
N ALA A 105 -6.01 12.80 -15.33
CA ALA A 105 -4.97 12.36 -16.25
C ALA A 105 -4.55 13.47 -17.22
N ALA A 106 -5.52 14.27 -17.71
CA ALA A 106 -5.25 15.39 -18.60
C ALA A 106 -4.74 16.65 -17.87
N LYS A 107 -5.33 16.99 -16.72
CA LYS A 107 -5.05 18.26 -16.00
C LYS A 107 -3.94 18.15 -14.95
N GLY A 108 -3.61 16.93 -14.55
CA GLY A 108 -2.69 16.62 -13.45
C GLY A 108 -3.32 16.82 -12.08
N GLY A 109 -3.48 15.73 -11.33
CA GLY A 109 -4.07 15.73 -9.99
C GLY A 109 -4.14 14.32 -9.44
N TRP A 110 -4.77 14.16 -8.29
CA TRP A 110 -4.95 12.88 -7.62
C TRP A 110 -6.41 12.50 -7.58
N VAL A 111 -6.69 11.23 -7.77
CA VAL A 111 -7.99 10.63 -7.54
C VAL A 111 -7.81 9.57 -6.48
N VAL A 112 -8.57 9.67 -5.39
CA VAL A 112 -8.62 8.68 -4.32
C VAL A 112 -9.91 7.92 -4.48
N LEU A 113 -9.81 6.62 -4.76
CA LEU A 113 -10.95 5.73 -4.91
C LEU A 113 -11.05 4.88 -3.64
N GLN A 114 -12.18 4.98 -2.93
CA GLN A 114 -12.46 4.22 -1.71
C GLN A 114 -13.41 3.07 -2.00
N ASN A 115 -13.36 1.99 -1.20
CA ASN A 115 -14.29 0.85 -1.28
C ASN A 115 -14.37 0.20 -2.68
N ILE A 116 -13.26 0.16 -3.40
CA ILE A 116 -13.19 -0.36 -4.79
C ILE A 116 -13.64 -1.83 -4.84
N ASP A 117 -13.41 -2.58 -3.75
CA ASP A 117 -13.82 -3.98 -3.60
C ASP A 117 -15.34 -4.22 -3.66
N VAL A 118 -16.15 -3.17 -3.45
CA VAL A 118 -17.61 -3.24 -3.50
C VAL A 118 -18.14 -3.34 -4.93
N VAL A 119 -17.37 -2.91 -5.95
CA VAL A 119 -17.76 -2.94 -7.36
C VAL A 119 -16.75 -3.78 -8.16
N PRO A 120 -16.82 -5.12 -8.08
CA PRO A 120 -15.78 -6.00 -8.62
C PRO A 120 -15.75 -6.09 -10.15
N GLU A 121 -16.81 -5.64 -10.84
CA GLU A 121 -16.91 -5.68 -12.30
C GLU A 121 -16.48 -4.36 -12.98
N TRP A 122 -15.96 -3.40 -12.21
CA TRP A 122 -15.42 -2.15 -12.73
C TRP A 122 -13.96 -2.29 -13.20
#